data_AF-N8YLT1-F1
#
_entry.id   AF-N8YLT1-F1
#
_cell.length_a   1.000
_cell.length_b   1.000
_cell.length_c   1.000
_cell.angle_alpha   90.00
_cell.angle_beta   90.00
_cell.angle_gamma   90.00
#
_symmetry.space_group_name_H-M   'P 1'
#
loop_
_entity.id
_entity.type
_entity.pdbx_description
1 polymer ?
#
loop_
_entity_poly.entity_id
_entity_poly.type
_entity_poly.pdbx_seq_one_letter_code
_entity_poly.pdbx_strand_id
1 'polypeptide(L)'
;MQRIILILSLSISLLSFSVASHAAEIKSSTQCKDQAIKQAAKLLEFHFGPDDRIEIQPEVKALPSIVNPRNKKQRFDVLEVWGYIYKGQYRMRFEYYSQSGCILMGQEILEYANL
;
A
#
# COMPACT_ATOMS: atom_id res chain seq x y z
N MET A 1 -49.82 -16.59 25.64
CA MET A 1 -48.52 -16.15 26.19
C MET A 1 -47.35 -16.99 25.66
N GLN A 2 -47.42 -18.33 25.64
CA GLN A 2 -46.39 -19.22 25.07
C GLN A 2 -45.96 -18.90 23.62
N ARG A 3 -46.92 -18.56 22.74
CA ARG A 3 -46.66 -18.26 21.31
C ARG A 3 -45.95 -16.92 21.06
N ILE A 4 -46.12 -15.94 21.93
CA ILE A 4 -45.46 -14.62 21.83
C ILE A 4 -43.99 -14.73 22.26
N ILE A 5 -43.71 -15.56 23.28
CA ILE A 5 -42.35 -15.84 23.76
C ILE A 5 -41.53 -16.58 22.69
N LEU A 6 -42.16 -17.50 21.93
CA LEU A 6 -41.52 -18.24 20.84
C LEU A 6 -41.18 -17.37 19.61
N ILE A 7 -41.95 -16.30 19.37
CA ILE A 7 -41.68 -15.35 18.28
C ILE A 7 -40.56 -14.38 18.68
N LEU A 8 -40.53 -13.94 19.96
CA LEU A 8 -39.47 -13.06 20.46
C LEU A 8 -38.08 -13.73 20.46
N SER A 9 -38.01 -15.04 20.76
CA SER A 9 -36.74 -15.79 20.74
C SER A 9 -36.21 -16.07 19.33
N LEU A 10 -37.08 -16.14 18.32
CA LEU A 10 -36.68 -16.32 16.92
C LEU A 10 -36.07 -15.03 16.33
N SER A 11 -36.56 -13.86 16.74
CA SER A 11 -36.06 -12.55 16.27
C SER A 11 -34.67 -12.19 16.78
N ILE A 12 -34.30 -12.65 17.99
CA ILE A 12 -33.01 -12.33 18.63
C ILE A 12 -31.83 -13.10 17.98
N SER A 13 -32.11 -14.22 17.32
CA SER A 13 -31.06 -15.04 16.68
C SER A 13 -30.60 -14.53 15.30
N LEU A 14 -31.34 -13.59 14.69
CA LEU A 14 -31.05 -13.08 13.34
C LEU A 14 -30.15 -11.84 13.31
N LEU A 15 -29.84 -11.22 14.46
CA LEU A 15 -29.04 -9.99 14.53
C LEU A 15 -27.53 -10.22 14.82
N SER A 16 -27.09 -11.46 15.03
CA SER A 16 -25.73 -11.75 15.52
C SER A 16 -24.72 -12.19 14.45
N PHE A 17 -25.10 -12.25 13.17
CA PHE A 17 -24.20 -12.66 12.07
C PHE A 17 -23.71 -11.48 11.21
N SER A 18 -23.19 -10.43 11.85
CA SER A 18 -22.34 -9.44 11.16
C SER A 18 -20.87 -9.83 11.34
N VAL A 19 -20.46 -10.96 10.75
CA VAL A 19 -19.03 -11.27 10.61
C VAL A 19 -18.44 -10.25 9.63
N ALA A 20 -17.72 -9.26 10.18
CA ALA A 20 -16.94 -8.31 9.41
C ALA A 20 -15.98 -9.10 8.49
N SER A 21 -16.34 -9.21 7.21
CA SER A 21 -15.52 -9.86 6.20
C SER A 21 -14.28 -9.02 5.94
N HIS A 22 -13.24 -9.21 6.76
CA HIS A 22 -11.91 -8.70 6.48
C HIS A 22 -11.33 -9.56 5.37
N ALA A 23 -11.35 -9.06 4.14
CA ALA A 23 -10.59 -9.67 3.06
C ALA A 23 -9.11 -9.69 3.46
N ALA A 24 -8.51 -10.89 3.51
CA ALA A 24 -7.09 -11.02 3.84
C ALA A 24 -6.27 -10.30 2.77
N GLU A 25 -5.53 -9.27 3.19
CA GLU A 25 -4.63 -8.53 2.31
C GLU A 25 -3.44 -9.42 1.92
N ILE A 26 -3.14 -9.47 0.61
CA ILE A 26 -1.94 -10.14 0.13
C ILE A 26 -0.79 -9.15 0.28
N LYS A 27 0.08 -9.40 1.26
CA LYS A 27 1.29 -8.59 1.49
C LYS A 27 2.22 -8.64 0.28
N SER A 28 2.83 -7.51 -0.03
CA SER A 28 3.88 -7.44 -1.05
C SER A 28 5.15 -8.15 -0.57
N SER A 29 5.92 -8.67 -1.52
CA SER A 29 7.30 -9.08 -1.27
C SER A 29 8.21 -7.86 -1.07
N THR A 30 9.36 -8.05 -0.43
CA THR A 30 10.43 -7.04 -0.32
C THR A 30 11.54 -7.25 -1.35
N GLN A 31 11.33 -8.10 -2.36
CA GLN A 31 12.35 -8.49 -3.34
C GLN A 31 12.94 -7.27 -4.10
N CYS A 32 12.12 -6.26 -4.35
CA CYS A 32 12.50 -5.07 -5.12
C CYS A 32 12.91 -3.86 -4.26
N LYS A 33 13.27 -4.08 -2.99
CA LYS A 33 13.61 -2.99 -2.06
C LYS A 33 14.78 -2.11 -2.54
N ASP A 34 15.82 -2.70 -3.11
CA ASP A 34 17.01 -1.94 -3.53
C ASP A 34 16.69 -1.09 -4.78
N GLN A 35 15.83 -1.60 -5.65
CA GLN A 35 15.30 -0.87 -6.80
C GLN A 35 14.38 0.26 -6.34
N ALA A 36 13.54 0.02 -5.33
CA ALA A 36 12.68 1.06 -4.76
C ALA A 36 13.50 2.23 -4.19
N ILE A 37 14.58 1.97 -3.45
CA ILE A 37 15.49 3.02 -2.94
C ILE A 37 16.13 3.81 -4.08
N LYS A 38 16.68 3.11 -5.09
CA LYS A 38 17.27 3.76 -6.27
C LYS A 38 16.26 4.59 -7.05
N GLN A 39 15.02 4.10 -7.16
CA GLN A 39 13.97 4.80 -7.86
C GLN A 39 13.46 6.01 -7.07
N ALA A 40 13.45 5.94 -5.74
CA ALA A 40 13.11 7.06 -4.86
C ALA A 40 14.05 8.26 -5.05
N ALA A 41 15.36 8.02 -5.16
CA ALA A 41 16.33 9.07 -5.47
C ALA A 41 15.99 9.77 -6.82
N LYS A 42 15.77 8.96 -7.87
CA LYS A 42 15.40 9.48 -9.20
C LYS A 42 14.08 10.24 -9.19
N LEU A 43 13.09 9.77 -8.41
CA LEU A 43 11.78 10.40 -8.33
C LEU A 43 11.85 11.75 -7.62
N LEU A 44 12.60 11.86 -6.53
CA LEU A 44 12.81 13.16 -5.87
C LEU A 44 13.56 14.14 -6.76
N GLU A 45 14.62 13.69 -7.43
CA GLU A 45 15.35 14.51 -8.39
C GLU A 45 14.43 14.97 -9.54
N PHE A 46 13.56 14.10 -10.04
CA PHE A 46 12.58 14.49 -11.06
C PHE A 46 11.52 15.47 -10.52
N HIS A 47 11.07 15.30 -9.27
CA HIS A 47 10.01 16.09 -8.67
C HIS A 47 10.45 17.51 -8.30
N PHE A 48 11.66 17.65 -7.76
CA PHE A 48 12.17 18.93 -7.26
C PHE A 48 13.27 19.54 -8.15
N GLY A 49 13.99 18.70 -8.89
CA GLY A 49 15.23 19.04 -9.59
C GLY A 49 16.46 18.46 -8.90
N PRO A 50 17.64 18.53 -9.55
CA PRO A 50 18.91 18.11 -8.94
C PRO A 50 19.23 18.94 -7.69
N ASP A 51 19.44 18.28 -6.56
CA ASP A 51 19.79 18.90 -5.28
C ASP A 51 20.65 17.92 -4.47
N ASP A 52 21.75 18.41 -3.90
CA ASP A 52 22.71 17.61 -3.14
C ASP A 52 22.21 17.22 -1.74
N ARG A 53 21.08 17.78 -1.31
CA ARG A 53 20.42 17.51 -0.02
C ARG A 53 19.30 16.47 -0.13
N ILE A 54 19.18 15.78 -1.27
CA ILE A 54 18.25 14.66 -1.41
C ILE A 54 18.77 13.48 -0.58
N GLU A 55 17.95 13.02 0.35
CA GLU A 55 18.26 11.86 1.20
C GLU A 55 17.14 10.82 1.09
N ILE A 56 17.50 9.56 0.88
CA ILE A 56 16.56 8.43 0.84
C ILE A 56 16.74 7.57 2.09
N GLN A 57 15.65 7.30 2.80
CA GLN A 57 15.70 6.36 3.92
C GLN A 57 15.95 4.93 3.42
N PRO A 58 16.81 4.16 4.09
CA PRO A 58 17.09 2.78 3.70
C PRO A 58 15.91 1.83 4.02
N GLU A 59 15.01 2.22 4.92
CA GLU A 59 13.84 1.41 5.27
C GLU A 59 12.82 1.39 4.14
N VAL A 60 12.45 0.18 3.71
CA VAL A 60 11.40 -0.06 2.72
C VAL A 60 10.26 -0.82 3.38
N LYS A 61 9.06 -0.24 3.35
CA LYS A 61 7.85 -0.87 3.89
C LYS A 61 7.07 -1.55 2.78
N ALA A 62 6.89 -2.87 2.89
CA ALA A 62 5.96 -3.60 2.04
C ALA A 62 4.51 -3.31 2.45
N LEU A 63 3.72 -2.80 1.50
CA LEU A 63 2.29 -2.57 1.65
C LEU A 63 1.50 -3.73 1.05
N PRO A 64 0.15 -3.74 1.15
CA PRO A 64 -0.67 -4.69 0.40
C PRO A 64 -0.40 -4.58 -1.10
N SER A 65 -0.21 -5.72 -1.75
CA SER A 65 -0.07 -5.80 -3.20
C SER A 65 -1.37 -5.39 -3.89
N ILE A 66 -1.28 -4.80 -5.07
CA ILE A 66 -2.45 -4.42 -5.86
C ILE A 66 -2.67 -5.39 -7.01
N VAL A 67 -3.93 -5.59 -7.41
CA VAL A 67 -4.26 -6.41 -8.58
C VAL A 67 -3.86 -5.66 -9.83
N ASN A 68 -3.20 -6.32 -10.78
CA ASN A 68 -2.97 -5.73 -12.09
C ASN A 68 -4.33 -5.47 -12.77
N PRO A 69 -4.68 -4.20 -13.08
CA PRO A 69 -5.99 -3.86 -13.64
C PRO A 69 -6.26 -4.49 -15.01
N ARG A 70 -5.19 -4.83 -15.76
CA ARG A 70 -5.28 -5.51 -17.06
C ARG A 70 -5.35 -7.04 -16.94
N ASN A 71 -4.80 -7.62 -15.87
CA ASN A 71 -4.75 -9.07 -15.67
C ASN A 71 -4.94 -9.42 -14.20
N LYS A 72 -6.17 -9.82 -13.84
CA LYS A 72 -6.53 -10.12 -12.44
C LYS A 72 -5.77 -11.29 -11.81
N LYS A 73 -5.08 -12.11 -12.61
CA LYS A 73 -4.21 -13.20 -12.11
C LYS A 73 -2.84 -12.70 -11.67
N GLN A 74 -2.45 -11.48 -12.04
CA GLN A 74 -1.20 -10.85 -11.65
C GLN A 74 -1.43 -9.82 -10.56
N ARG A 75 -0.38 -9.59 -9.76
CA ARG A 75 -0.34 -8.55 -8.73
C ARG A 75 0.96 -7.78 -8.83
N PHE A 76 0.93 -6.54 -8.36
CA PHE A 76 2.12 -5.72 -8.19
C PHE A 76 2.44 -5.59 -6.70
N ASP A 77 3.70 -5.81 -6.36
CA ASP A 77 4.24 -5.47 -5.05
C ASP A 77 4.24 -3.95 -4.91
N VAL A 78 3.77 -3.44 -3.77
CA VAL A 78 3.77 -2.02 -3.43
C VAL A 78 4.78 -1.79 -2.33
N LEU A 79 5.82 -1.02 -2.64
CA LEU A 79 6.90 -0.67 -1.73
C LEU A 79 6.85 0.81 -1.40
N GLU A 80 6.71 1.14 -0.12
CA GLU A 80 6.77 2.49 0.40
C GLU A 80 8.20 2.82 0.84
N VAL A 81 8.70 3.96 0.39
CA VAL A 81 10.02 4.51 0.71
C VAL A 81 9.84 5.95 1.10
N TRP A 82 10.57 6.38 2.12
CA TRP A 82 10.60 7.77 2.53
C TRP A 82 11.87 8.44 2.03
N GLY A 83 11.74 9.71 1.65
CA GLY A 83 12.88 10.55 1.33
C GLY A 83 12.66 11.97 1.79
N TYR A 84 13.72 12.75 1.76
CA TYR A 84 13.76 14.12 2.23
C TYR A 84 14.49 14.99 1.23
N ILE A 85 14.09 16.26 1.19
CA ILE A 85 14.88 17.32 0.57
C ILE A 85 14.75 18.57 1.42
N TYR A 86 15.87 19.01 1.97
CA TYR A 86 15.94 20.11 2.94
C TYR A 86 14.97 19.91 4.13
N LYS A 87 13.80 20.54 4.11
CA LYS A 87 12.75 20.44 5.15
C LYS A 87 11.52 19.65 4.70
N GLY A 88 11.43 19.33 3.41
CA GLY A 88 10.35 18.55 2.85
C GLY A 88 10.58 17.07 3.14
N GLN A 89 9.52 16.40 3.59
CA GLN A 89 9.50 14.96 3.78
C GLN A 89 8.51 14.37 2.79
N TYR A 90 8.92 13.33 2.07
CA TYR A 90 8.15 12.75 0.98
C TYR A 90 7.95 11.25 1.21
N ARG A 91 6.69 10.83 1.14
CA ARG A 91 6.31 9.42 1.10
C ARG A 91 6.14 9.02 -0.34
N MET A 92 6.95 8.07 -0.80
CA MET A 92 6.86 7.53 -2.15
C MET A 92 6.37 6.09 -2.11
N ARG A 93 5.60 5.69 -3.12
CA ARG A 93 5.17 4.30 -3.30
C ARG A 93 5.51 3.85 -4.71
N PHE A 94 6.05 2.65 -4.82
CA PHE A 94 6.45 2.04 -6.09
C PHE A 94 5.73 0.73 -6.28
N GLU A 95 5.13 0.57 -7.45
CA GLU A 95 4.41 -0.63 -7.85
C GLU A 95 5.30 -1.45 -8.77
N TYR A 96 5.72 -2.62 -8.32
CA TYR A 96 6.60 -3.52 -9.06
C TYR A 96 5.88 -4.80 -9.46
N TYR A 97 5.98 -5.19 -10.72
CA TYR A 97 5.80 -6.61 -11.06
C TYR A 97 7.12 -7.31 -10.76
N SER A 98 7.18 -8.16 -9.73
CA SER A 98 8.43 -8.77 -9.23
C SER A 98 8.72 -10.17 -9.78
N GLN A 99 7.71 -10.85 -10.32
CA GLN A 99 7.82 -12.24 -10.79
C GLN A 99 8.74 -12.40 -12.01
N SER A 100 8.93 -11.34 -12.80
CA SER A 100 9.82 -11.34 -13.98
C SER A 100 10.99 -10.36 -13.81
N GLY A 101 11.50 -10.21 -12.59
CA GLY A 101 12.43 -9.14 -12.20
C GLY A 101 11.68 -7.90 -11.74
N CYS A 102 12.36 -6.88 -11.23
CA CYS A 102 11.73 -5.70 -10.64
C CYS A 102 11.28 -4.66 -11.68
N ILE A 103 10.21 -4.97 -12.42
CA ILE A 103 9.66 -4.06 -13.44
C ILE A 103 8.78 -3.01 -12.77
N LEU A 104 9.16 -1.73 -12.90
CA LEU A 104 8.38 -0.61 -12.37
C LEU A 104 7.13 -0.38 -13.22
N MET A 105 5.96 -0.48 -12.59
CA MET A 105 4.66 -0.31 -13.23
C MET A 105 3.99 1.02 -12.89
N GLY A 106 4.29 1.55 -11.71
CA GLY A 106 3.69 2.77 -11.20
C GLY A 106 4.53 3.38 -10.08
N GLN A 107 4.39 4.69 -9.89
CA GLN A 107 5.03 5.42 -8.81
C GLN A 107 4.15 6.60 -8.36
N GLU A 108 4.08 6.81 -7.06
CA GLU A 108 3.43 7.94 -6.38
C GLU A 108 4.48 8.68 -5.55
N ILE A 109 4.39 10.00 -5.51
CA ILE A 109 5.09 10.84 -4.55
C ILE A 109 4.08 11.74 -3.85
N LEU A 110 4.16 11.82 -2.52
CA LEU A 110 3.33 12.68 -1.71
C LEU A 110 4.18 13.41 -0.67
N GLU A 111 4.12 14.74 -0.67
CA GLU A 111 4.72 15.53 0.41
C GLU A 111 3.93 15.36 1.70
N TYR A 112 4.64 15.17 2.80
CA TYR A 112 4.09 15.05 4.14
C TYR A 112 3.99 16.44 4.78
N ALA A 113 2.94 17.17 4.43
CA ALA A 113 2.67 18.53 4.90
C ALA A 113 1.43 18.60 5.82
N ASN A 114 1.41 19.60 6.70
CA ASN A 114 0.25 19.97 7.53
C ASN A 114 -0.21 21.38 7.12
N LEU A 115 -1.46 21.49 6.65
CA LEU A 115 -2.02 22.71 6.04
C LEU A 115 -3.16 23.28 6.88
#